data_AF-A0A9Q1DAC4-F1
#
_entry.id   AF-A0A9Q1DAC4-F1
#
_cell.length_a   1.000
_cell.length_b   1.000
_cell.length_c   1.000
_cell.angle_alpha   90.00
_cell.angle_beta   90.00
_cell.angle_gamma   90.00
#
_symmetry.space_group_name_H-M   'P 1'
#
loop_
_entity.id
_entity.type
_entity.pdbx_description
1 polymer ?
#
loop_
_entity_poly.entity_id
_entity_poly.type
_entity_poly.pdbx_seq_one_letter_code
_entity_poly.pdbx_strand_id
1 'polypeptide(L)'
;MVPFLTELRAVMDWVWTDTTLSLSSWICVEDIYANIFILKCWRESEKKYPHPPGQKKKKVVKYGMGGIIIFGLICLVWFPLLFMSLVKSVAGVTNQPLDVSIQLSIAGYESAESAFCSSPPTTLPCVSLRAPGDPPAAARPGGHSSVELYLREGVQEICIKISLVAQPLFSMSAQEQNLMLFSESAYRSMTNRYARHASAMQFIVNYVAEDIVVARVKSDSSLLWSISPASRDAMIQELHNSSHIYITLRWALLRNASLVMNVETVGEHTVKYEDKKLKDEIVQMLQGTRSEPVIIESLLPKYIRGSAKAESKIAHRLKVGKSPSRHSRRLGIIWECYHVGTQQNLALFRPLSLRLRQANVSGAGLGGGQALVPQWWVVEECPVGQPRGPCQSIEMVVFNDKVSPSSLGFLAGYGIVGLYMSVVLVIGKFVREFFNGISRSIMFEDLPCVDRVLKLCTDIFVVRETGEMELEEQLFAKLIFLYRSPETMIKMTREKKTD
;
A
#
# COMPACT_ATOMS: atom_id res chain seq x y z
N MET A 1 -0.39 19.38 -36.21
CA MET A 1 -0.65 18.01 -36.69
C MET A 1 -1.78 17.44 -35.87
N VAL A 2 -2.94 17.23 -36.48
CA VAL A 2 -4.08 16.56 -35.83
C VAL A 2 -3.98 15.08 -36.21
N PRO A 3 -3.90 14.16 -35.24
CA PRO A 3 -3.77 12.74 -35.54
C PRO A 3 -5.02 12.24 -36.29
N PHE A 4 -4.83 11.32 -37.24
CA PHE A 4 -5.88 10.66 -38.04
C PHE A 4 -6.66 11.56 -39.01
N LEU A 5 -6.62 12.89 -38.88
CA LEU A 5 -7.41 13.77 -39.72
C LEU A 5 -6.97 13.72 -41.19
N THR A 6 -5.66 13.70 -41.44
CA THR A 6 -5.08 13.64 -42.78
C THR A 6 -5.36 12.31 -43.47
N GLU A 7 -5.24 11.22 -42.72
CA GLU A 7 -5.44 9.86 -43.20
C GLU A 7 -6.93 9.61 -43.49
N LEU A 8 -7.82 10.02 -42.58
CA LEU A 8 -9.26 9.90 -42.78
C LEU A 8 -9.73 10.74 -43.96
N ARG A 9 -9.23 11.98 -44.09
CA ARG A 9 -9.54 12.83 -45.26
C ARG A 9 -9.11 12.14 -46.55
N ALA A 10 -7.88 11.64 -46.64
CA ALA A 10 -7.38 11.01 -47.87
C ALA A 10 -8.20 9.78 -48.26
N VAL A 11 -8.59 8.95 -47.29
CA VAL A 11 -9.45 7.77 -47.54
C VAL A 11 -10.85 8.18 -47.95
N MET A 12 -11.44 9.16 -47.26
CA MET A 12 -12.76 9.71 -47.60
C MET A 12 -12.80 10.28 -49.01
N ASP A 13 -11.83 11.12 -49.36
CA ASP A 13 -11.74 11.74 -50.68
C ASP A 13 -11.56 10.66 -51.76
N TRP A 14 -10.80 9.59 -51.52
CA TRP A 14 -10.68 8.45 -52.44
C TRP A 14 -11.99 7.66 -52.60
N VAL A 15 -12.73 7.43 -51.50
CA VAL A 15 -13.99 6.66 -51.54
C VAL A 15 -15.08 7.38 -52.34
N TRP A 16 -15.13 8.70 -52.27
CA TRP A 16 -16.20 9.51 -52.87
C TRP A 16 -15.81 10.22 -54.17
N THR A 17 -14.61 9.99 -54.69
CA THR A 17 -14.19 10.53 -55.98
C THR A 17 -14.06 9.42 -57.00
N ASP A 18 -14.63 9.62 -58.19
CA ASP A 18 -14.42 8.70 -59.30
C ASP A 18 -12.96 8.82 -59.79
N THR A 19 -12.18 7.75 -59.66
CA THR A 19 -10.76 7.68 -60.07
C THR A 19 -10.39 6.27 -60.51
N THR A 20 -9.38 6.14 -61.36
CA THR A 20 -8.81 4.83 -61.75
C THR A 20 -7.72 4.36 -60.79
N LEU A 21 -7.25 5.22 -59.88
CA LEU A 21 -6.14 4.92 -58.99
C LEU A 21 -6.57 4.05 -57.81
N SER A 22 -5.74 3.07 -57.47
CA SER A 22 -5.87 2.33 -56.22
C SER A 22 -5.61 3.25 -55.01
N LEU A 23 -6.11 2.88 -53.83
CA LEU A 23 -5.91 3.65 -52.60
C LEU A 23 -4.42 3.93 -52.30
N SER A 24 -3.52 2.97 -52.56
CA SER A 24 -2.07 3.19 -52.37
C SER A 24 -1.50 4.24 -53.31
N SER A 25 -1.97 4.25 -54.57
CA SER A 25 -1.55 5.23 -55.58
C SER A 25 -2.12 6.61 -55.25
N TRP A 26 -3.37 6.68 -54.78
CA TRP A 26 -3.99 7.91 -54.30
C TRP A 26 -3.19 8.55 -53.15
N ILE A 27 -2.90 7.78 -52.11
CA ILE A 27 -2.10 8.23 -50.97
C ILE A 27 -0.72 8.70 -51.43
N CYS A 28 -0.12 8.00 -52.41
CA CYS A 28 1.17 8.39 -52.96
C CYS A 28 1.13 9.77 -53.68
N VAL A 29 0.08 10.05 -54.46
CA VAL A 29 -0.09 11.36 -55.12
C VAL A 29 -0.28 12.47 -54.09
N GLU A 30 -1.16 12.26 -53.10
CA GLU A 30 -1.43 13.23 -52.03
C GLU A 30 -0.17 13.53 -51.20
N ASP A 31 0.61 12.51 -50.82
CA ASP A 31 1.86 12.68 -50.07
C ASP A 31 2.92 13.44 -50.89
N ILE A 32 3.08 13.09 -52.17
CA ILE A 32 3.97 13.81 -53.10
C ILE A 32 3.55 15.28 -53.22
N TYR A 33 2.26 15.54 -53.43
CA TYR A 33 1.73 16.90 -53.55
C TYR A 33 1.97 17.71 -52.28
N ALA A 34 1.66 17.16 -51.10
CA ALA A 34 1.85 17.83 -49.82
C ALA A 34 3.33 18.20 -49.58
N ASN A 35 4.24 17.27 -49.83
CA ASN A 35 5.69 17.50 -49.69
C ASN A 35 6.20 18.58 -50.66
N ILE A 36 5.79 18.51 -51.93
CA ILE A 36 6.18 19.49 -52.95
C ILE A 36 5.58 20.87 -52.68
N PHE A 37 4.34 20.94 -52.18
CA PHE A 37 3.70 22.19 -51.79
C PHE A 37 4.42 22.87 -50.62
N ILE A 38 4.77 22.11 -49.57
CA ILE A 38 5.58 22.61 -48.45
C ILE A 38 6.92 23.14 -48.97
N LEU A 39 7.58 22.40 -49.86
CA LEU A 39 8.85 22.82 -50.44
C LEU A 39 8.71 24.09 -51.29
N LYS A 40 7.62 24.23 -52.07
CA LYS A 40 7.29 25.46 -52.79
C LYS A 40 7.15 26.65 -51.84
N CYS A 41 6.42 26.49 -50.73
CA CYS A 41 6.29 27.53 -49.71
C CYS A 41 7.65 27.94 -49.12
N TRP A 42 8.53 26.97 -48.83
CA TRP A 42 9.90 27.25 -48.37
C TRP A 42 10.71 28.03 -49.40
N ARG A 43 10.72 27.60 -50.67
CA ARG A 43 11.44 28.30 -51.75
C ARG A 43 10.92 29.71 -51.97
N GLU A 44 9.61 29.94 -51.91
CA GLU A 44 9.04 31.29 -52.00
C GLU A 44 9.41 32.15 -50.79
N SER A 45 9.49 31.57 -49.59
CA SER A 45 10.00 32.26 -48.40
C SER A 45 11.48 32.64 -48.55
N GLU A 46 12.32 31.75 -49.10
CA GLU A 46 13.74 32.01 -49.37
C GLU A 46 13.94 33.11 -50.41
N LYS A 47 13.11 33.13 -51.47
CA LYS A 47 13.09 34.21 -52.47
C LYS A 47 12.69 35.55 -51.87
N LYS A 48 11.67 35.57 -51.00
CA LYS A 48 11.15 36.78 -50.35
C LYS A 48 12.10 37.33 -49.28
N TYR A 49 12.83 36.45 -48.60
CA TYR A 49 13.78 36.80 -47.54
C TYR A 49 15.17 36.21 -47.82
N PRO A 50 15.90 36.72 -48.83
CA PRO A 50 17.15 36.14 -49.26
C PRO A 50 18.24 36.29 -48.19
N HIS A 51 19.06 35.26 -48.06
CA HIS A 51 20.25 35.26 -47.23
C HIS A 51 21.50 35.37 -48.10
N PRO A 52 22.40 36.33 -47.87
CA PRO A 52 23.63 36.42 -48.64
C PRO A 52 24.49 35.17 -48.40
N PRO A 53 25.02 34.53 -49.45
CA PRO A 53 25.86 33.36 -49.31
C PRO A 53 27.12 33.69 -48.48
N GLY A 54 27.59 32.73 -47.70
CA GLY A 54 28.81 32.85 -46.88
C GLY A 54 28.66 33.67 -45.58
N GLN A 55 27.48 34.21 -45.26
CA GLN A 55 27.28 34.95 -44.01
C GLN A 55 26.88 34.06 -42.82
N LYS A 56 27.35 34.43 -41.62
CA LYS A 56 27.01 33.75 -40.36
C LYS A 56 25.52 33.96 -40.04
N LYS A 57 24.80 32.87 -39.71
CA LYS A 57 23.42 32.96 -39.20
C LYS A 57 23.38 33.78 -37.90
N LYS A 58 22.34 34.60 -37.74
CA LYS A 58 22.14 35.47 -36.56
C LYS A 58 22.13 34.63 -35.28
N LYS A 59 22.88 35.07 -34.26
CA LYS A 59 22.97 34.39 -32.96
C LYS A 59 21.60 34.15 -32.32
N VAL A 60 20.69 35.13 -32.43
CA VAL A 60 19.32 35.05 -31.89
C VAL A 60 18.56 33.83 -32.42
N VAL A 61 18.66 33.54 -33.72
CA VAL A 61 17.97 32.38 -34.32
C VAL A 61 18.55 31.07 -33.81
N LYS A 62 19.88 30.99 -33.66
CA LYS A 62 20.57 29.79 -33.15
C LYS A 62 20.19 29.50 -31.69
N TYR A 63 20.30 30.50 -30.81
CA TYR A 63 20.01 30.33 -29.39
C TYR A 63 18.52 30.20 -29.11
N GLY A 64 17.67 30.89 -29.88
CA GLY A 64 16.21 30.77 -29.77
C GLY A 64 15.74 29.36 -30.16
N MET A 65 15.99 28.95 -31.41
CA MET A 65 15.54 27.65 -31.89
C MET A 65 16.21 26.48 -31.15
N GLY A 66 17.53 26.54 -30.95
CA GLY A 66 18.26 25.52 -30.21
C GLY A 66 17.85 25.45 -28.74
N GLY A 67 17.62 26.60 -28.10
CA GLY A 67 17.16 26.68 -26.72
C GLY A 67 15.78 26.07 -26.53
N ILE A 68 14.83 26.34 -27.45
CA ILE A 68 13.49 25.73 -27.42
C ILE A 68 13.58 24.21 -27.53
N ILE A 69 14.40 23.69 -28.45
CA ILE A 69 14.58 22.23 -28.62
C ILE A 69 15.19 21.59 -27.36
N ILE A 70 16.26 22.19 -26.81
CA ILE A 70 16.91 21.69 -25.61
C ILE A 70 15.95 21.72 -24.41
N PHE A 71 15.23 22.83 -24.22
CA PHE A 71 14.24 22.97 -23.16
C PHE A 71 13.11 21.94 -23.30
N GLY A 72 12.61 21.71 -24.51
CA GLY A 72 11.60 20.69 -24.80
C GLY A 72 12.08 19.29 -24.42
N LEU A 73 13.32 18.92 -24.78
CA LEU A 73 13.91 17.63 -24.42
C LEU A 73 14.07 17.47 -22.89
N ILE A 74 14.53 18.51 -22.20
CA ILE A 74 14.65 18.48 -20.73
C ILE A 74 13.28 18.32 -20.09
N CYS A 75 12.27 19.08 -20.54
CA CYS A 75 10.91 18.98 -20.04
C CYS A 75 10.33 17.58 -20.25
N LEU A 76 10.53 16.96 -21.41
CA LEU A 76 10.03 15.61 -21.67
C LEU A 76 10.61 14.56 -20.72
N VAL A 77 11.87 14.72 -20.30
CA VAL A 77 12.53 13.81 -19.35
C VAL A 77 12.13 14.13 -17.89
N TRP A 78 12.08 15.40 -17.52
CA TRP A 78 11.90 15.83 -16.13
C TRP A 78 10.44 15.97 -15.70
N PHE A 79 9.54 16.41 -16.60
CA PHE A 79 8.13 16.64 -16.27
C PHE A 79 7.43 15.38 -15.74
N PRO A 80 7.60 14.19 -16.33
CA PRO A 80 7.01 12.98 -15.77
C PRO A 80 7.49 12.68 -14.34
N LEU A 81 8.76 12.92 -14.04
CA LEU A 81 9.31 12.73 -12.69
C LEU A 81 8.69 13.71 -11.68
N LEU A 82 8.56 14.98 -12.07
CA LEU A 82 7.94 16.01 -11.23
C LEU A 82 6.46 15.72 -10.98
N PHE A 83 5.71 15.37 -12.03
CA PHE A 83 4.30 15.03 -11.93
C PHE A 83 4.07 13.85 -10.97
N MET A 84 4.90 12.79 -11.06
CA MET A 84 4.75 11.63 -10.18
C MET A 84 5.11 11.92 -8.72
N SER A 85 5.99 12.90 -8.45
CA SER A 85 6.25 13.36 -7.09
C SER A 85 5.03 14.05 -6.47
N LEU A 86 4.25 14.78 -7.29
CA LEU A 86 3.04 15.47 -6.83
C LEU A 86 1.89 14.50 -6.56
N VAL A 87 1.71 13.50 -7.41
CA VAL A 87 0.63 12.50 -7.24
C VAL A 87 0.80 11.71 -5.94
N LYS A 88 2.04 11.40 -5.54
CA LYS A 88 2.30 10.68 -4.28
C LYS A 88 1.99 11.50 -3.02
N SER A 89 2.01 12.84 -3.08
CA SER A 89 1.82 13.67 -1.88
C SER A 89 0.35 13.89 -1.50
N VAL A 90 -0.59 13.65 -2.42
CA VAL A 90 -2.02 14.01 -2.23
C VAL A 90 -2.91 12.79 -1.91
N ALA A 91 -2.42 11.56 -2.07
CA ALA A 91 -3.28 10.37 -2.11
C ALA A 91 -3.47 9.60 -0.78
N GLY A 92 -3.13 10.19 0.37
CA GLY A 92 -3.25 9.51 1.67
C GLY A 92 -4.63 9.70 2.31
N VAL A 93 -5.44 8.64 2.39
CA VAL A 93 -6.72 8.64 3.11
C VAL A 93 -6.52 8.15 4.55
N THR A 94 -7.21 8.78 5.50
CA THR A 94 -7.23 8.39 6.91
C THR A 94 -7.87 7.01 7.09
N ASN A 95 -7.24 6.14 7.87
CA ASN A 95 -7.65 4.74 7.99
C ASN A 95 -7.90 4.35 9.44
N GLN A 96 -9.07 4.73 9.95
CA GLN A 96 -9.46 4.49 11.33
C GLN A 96 -9.85 3.01 11.53
N PRO A 97 -9.47 2.39 12.67
CA PRO A 97 -9.94 1.05 13.00
C PRO A 97 -11.44 1.07 13.31
N LEU A 98 -12.15 0.02 12.89
CA LEU A 98 -13.55 -0.24 13.20
C LEU A 98 -13.71 -0.99 14.53
N ASP A 99 -12.72 -1.80 14.89
CA ASP A 99 -12.65 -2.53 16.16
C ASP A 99 -11.19 -2.64 16.61
N VAL A 100 -10.97 -2.50 17.91
CA VAL A 100 -9.68 -2.75 18.57
C VAL A 100 -9.88 -3.80 19.64
N SER A 101 -9.29 -4.98 19.43
CA SER A 101 -9.37 -6.07 20.39
C SER A 101 -8.05 -6.27 21.12
N ILE A 102 -8.14 -6.63 22.39
CA ILE A 102 -7.01 -6.92 23.29
C ILE A 102 -7.20 -8.32 23.87
N GLN A 103 -6.14 -9.10 23.88
CA GLN A 103 -6.06 -10.40 24.50
C GLN A 103 -4.86 -10.49 25.43
N LEU A 104 -5.08 -11.05 26.62
CA LEU A 104 -4.03 -11.29 27.61
C LEU A 104 -3.87 -12.79 27.83
N SER A 105 -2.65 -13.30 27.70
CA SER A 105 -2.31 -14.69 27.95
C SER A 105 -1.05 -14.81 28.81
N ILE A 106 -0.98 -15.87 29.61
CA ILE A 106 0.24 -16.26 30.33
C ILE A 106 0.80 -17.46 29.57
N ALA A 107 2.01 -17.31 29.04
CA ALA A 107 2.76 -18.37 28.40
C ALA A 107 3.39 -19.26 29.48
N GLY A 108 3.14 -20.55 29.34
CA GLY A 108 3.46 -21.61 30.28
C GLY A 108 2.46 -22.74 30.11
N TYR A 109 1.16 -22.43 30.21
CA TYR A 109 0.10 -23.41 30.04
C TYR A 109 0.01 -23.91 28.58
N GLU A 110 0.85 -24.89 28.25
CA GLU A 110 0.85 -25.62 27.00
C GLU A 110 -0.48 -26.39 26.96
N SER A 111 -1.28 -26.08 25.95
CA SER A 111 -2.50 -26.79 25.66
C SER A 111 -2.21 -28.28 25.56
N ALA A 112 -2.82 -29.07 26.46
CA ALA A 112 -2.74 -30.52 26.42
C ALA A 112 -3.05 -31.01 25.00
N GLU A 113 -2.02 -31.46 24.28
CA GLU A 113 -2.19 -32.18 23.02
C GLU A 113 -2.77 -33.55 23.37
N SER A 114 -4.09 -33.66 23.36
CA SER A 114 -4.75 -34.96 23.42
C SER A 114 -4.89 -35.49 22.00
N ALA A 115 -4.06 -36.45 21.63
CA ALA A 115 -4.28 -37.28 20.44
C ALA A 115 -5.14 -38.48 20.85
N PHE A 116 -6.36 -38.56 20.31
CA PHE A 116 -7.17 -39.78 20.39
C PHE A 116 -6.95 -40.57 19.11
N CYS A 117 -6.40 -41.79 19.24
CA CYS A 117 -6.29 -42.75 18.15
C CYS A 117 -7.20 -43.93 18.48
N SER A 118 -8.09 -44.28 17.56
CA SER A 118 -8.94 -45.47 17.67
C SER A 118 -8.61 -46.43 16.54
N SER A 119 -8.54 -47.72 16.84
CA SER A 119 -8.52 -48.76 15.83
C SER A 119 -9.84 -48.77 15.05
N PRO A 120 -9.83 -49.06 13.74
CA PRO A 120 -11.06 -49.08 12.96
C PRO A 120 -12.02 -50.14 13.52
N PRO A 121 -13.31 -49.83 13.73
CA PRO A 121 -14.29 -50.84 14.11
C PRO A 121 -14.44 -51.84 12.97
N THR A 122 -14.46 -53.14 13.31
CA THR A 122 -14.55 -54.27 12.35
C THR A 122 -15.92 -54.36 11.64
N THR A 123 -16.79 -53.35 11.77
CA THR A 123 -18.04 -53.21 11.02
C THR A 123 -18.30 -51.74 10.74
N LEU A 124 -18.34 -51.37 9.46
CA LEU A 124 -18.66 -50.01 8.99
C LEU A 124 -20.19 -49.81 8.95
N PRO A 125 -20.74 -48.71 9.49
CA PRO A 125 -21.87 -48.05 8.86
C PRO A 125 -21.35 -46.93 7.95
N CYS A 126 -21.86 -46.87 6.71
CA CYS A 126 -21.63 -45.76 5.79
C CYS A 126 -22.11 -44.44 6.42
N VAL A 127 -21.19 -43.53 6.71
CA VAL A 127 -21.51 -42.10 6.89
C VAL A 127 -21.02 -41.37 5.64
N SER A 128 -21.97 -40.79 4.90
CA SER A 128 -21.71 -40.04 3.67
C SER A 128 -21.03 -38.70 3.98
N LEU A 129 -19.80 -38.53 3.52
CA LEU A 129 -19.13 -37.23 3.43
C LEU A 129 -19.64 -36.49 2.19
N ARG A 130 -20.35 -35.38 2.39
CA ARG A 130 -20.84 -34.51 1.31
C ARG A 130 -19.67 -33.67 0.75
N ALA A 131 -19.56 -33.65 -0.57
CA ALA A 131 -18.55 -32.91 -1.34
C ALA A 131 -18.67 -31.38 -1.20
N PRO A 132 -17.60 -30.59 -1.49
CA PRO A 132 -17.53 -29.17 -1.20
C PRO A 132 -18.24 -28.35 -2.27
N GLY A 133 -19.24 -27.56 -1.88
CA GLY A 133 -19.95 -26.67 -2.78
C GLY A 133 -21.27 -26.19 -2.21
N ASP A 134 -21.21 -25.40 -1.12
CA ASP A 134 -22.28 -24.50 -0.67
C ASP A 134 -21.64 -23.45 0.27
N PRO A 135 -22.11 -22.18 0.27
CA PRO A 135 -21.48 -21.11 1.03
C PRO A 135 -21.72 -21.30 2.54
N PRO A 136 -20.75 -20.94 3.41
CA PRO A 136 -20.90 -21.14 4.84
C PRO A 136 -21.99 -20.21 5.39
N ALA A 137 -22.99 -20.82 6.02
CA ALA A 137 -23.91 -20.12 6.91
C ALA A 137 -23.11 -19.43 8.04
N ALA A 138 -23.50 -18.20 8.37
CA ALA A 138 -22.82 -17.31 9.30
C ALA A 138 -22.32 -18.00 10.58
N ALA A 139 -20.99 -18.05 10.73
CA ALA A 139 -20.33 -18.50 11.94
C ALA A 139 -20.53 -17.47 13.07
N ARG A 140 -21.08 -17.92 14.19
CA ARG A 140 -21.06 -17.18 15.47
C ARG A 140 -19.62 -17.18 16.02
N PRO A 141 -19.16 -16.10 16.68
CA PRO A 141 -17.80 -16.03 17.21
C PRO A 141 -17.73 -16.76 18.55
N GLY A 142 -17.06 -17.91 18.59
CA GLY A 142 -16.79 -18.63 19.83
C GLY A 142 -15.78 -19.75 19.62
N GLY A 143 -14.54 -19.53 20.07
CA GLY A 143 -13.51 -20.56 20.29
C GLY A 143 -13.05 -21.35 19.06
N HIS A 144 -11.93 -20.98 18.44
CA HIS A 144 -11.27 -21.83 17.44
C HIS A 144 -10.49 -22.96 18.12
N SER A 145 -11.09 -24.15 18.21
CA SER A 145 -10.34 -25.41 18.27
C SER A 145 -10.00 -25.83 16.85
N SER A 146 -8.71 -26.08 16.55
CA SER A 146 -8.33 -26.67 15.27
C SER A 146 -8.34 -28.20 15.42
N VAL A 147 -9.15 -28.87 14.61
CA VAL A 147 -9.22 -30.33 14.55
C VAL A 147 -8.48 -30.78 13.31
N GLU A 148 -7.32 -31.41 13.50
CA GLU A 148 -6.50 -31.93 12.42
C GLU A 148 -6.59 -33.46 12.41
N LEU A 149 -7.04 -34.04 11.29
CA LEU A 149 -7.09 -35.48 11.09
C LEU A 149 -5.79 -35.91 10.40
N TYR A 150 -5.05 -36.82 11.01
CA TYR A 150 -3.87 -37.40 10.38
C TYR A 150 -3.84 -38.91 10.56
N LEU A 151 -3.29 -39.59 9.56
CA LEU A 151 -3.02 -41.03 9.61
C LEU A 151 -1.63 -41.24 10.20
N ARG A 152 -1.55 -42.08 11.24
CA ARG A 152 -0.25 -42.46 11.80
C ARG A 152 0.40 -43.50 10.90
N GLU A 153 1.51 -43.14 10.26
CA GLU A 153 2.25 -44.07 9.39
C GLU A 153 2.67 -45.33 10.15
N GLY A 154 2.34 -46.49 9.58
CA GLY A 154 2.69 -47.82 10.11
C GLY A 154 1.57 -48.60 10.78
N VAL A 155 0.43 -47.99 11.17
CA VAL A 155 -0.63 -48.68 11.96
C VAL A 155 -2.06 -48.52 11.41
N GLN A 156 -2.28 -47.74 10.34
CA GLN A 156 -3.64 -47.49 9.80
C GLN A 156 -4.65 -46.95 10.86
N GLU A 157 -4.16 -46.25 11.89
CA GLU A 157 -4.99 -45.58 12.89
C GLU A 157 -5.34 -44.16 12.43
N ILE A 158 -6.63 -43.81 12.50
CA ILE A 158 -7.08 -42.43 12.34
C ILE A 158 -6.87 -41.75 13.69
N CYS A 159 -5.98 -40.76 13.72
CA CYS A 159 -5.73 -39.96 14.90
C CYS A 159 -6.37 -38.58 14.73
N ILE A 160 -7.12 -38.17 15.75
CA ILE A 160 -7.68 -36.82 15.85
C ILE A 160 -6.72 -35.99 16.69
N LYS A 161 -6.09 -34.99 16.07
CA LYS A 161 -5.35 -33.95 16.79
C LYS A 161 -6.32 -32.82 17.11
N ILE A 162 -6.68 -32.69 18.38
CA ILE A 162 -7.41 -31.51 18.86
C ILE A 162 -6.37 -30.52 19.37
N SER A 163 -6.05 -29.51 18.55
CA SER A 163 -5.26 -28.37 19.01
C SER A 163 -6.19 -27.43 19.76
N LEU A 164 -6.24 -27.58 21.08
CA LEU A 164 -6.91 -26.64 21.97
C LEU A 164 -6.09 -25.35 21.98
N VAL A 165 -6.48 -24.30 21.26
CA VAL A 165 -5.81 -23.00 21.38
C VAL A 165 -5.91 -22.55 22.84
N ALA A 166 -4.77 -22.28 23.49
CA ALA A 166 -4.74 -21.81 24.87
C ALA A 166 -5.71 -20.63 25.06
N GLN A 167 -6.72 -20.82 25.90
CA GLN A 167 -7.76 -19.82 26.10
C GLN A 167 -7.13 -18.59 26.77
N PRO A 168 -7.26 -17.38 26.19
CA PRO A 168 -6.71 -16.18 26.81
C PRO A 168 -7.41 -15.93 28.15
N LEU A 169 -6.67 -15.39 29.12
CA LEU A 169 -7.24 -15.01 30.42
C LEU A 169 -8.26 -13.90 30.24
N PHE A 170 -7.92 -12.91 29.41
CA PHE A 170 -8.79 -11.77 29.12
C PHE A 170 -8.89 -11.59 27.62
N SER A 171 -10.10 -11.35 27.12
CA SER A 171 -10.37 -10.94 25.76
C SER A 171 -11.47 -9.89 25.79
N MET A 172 -11.23 -8.75 25.15
CA MET A 172 -12.21 -7.69 25.02
C MET A 172 -11.98 -6.91 23.72
N SER A 173 -13.05 -6.36 23.16
CA SER A 173 -12.95 -5.46 22.01
C SER A 173 -13.67 -4.14 22.24
N ALA A 174 -13.07 -3.06 21.72
CA ALA A 174 -13.65 -1.74 21.65
C ALA A 174 -14.19 -1.50 20.24
N GLN A 175 -15.51 -1.51 20.12
CA GLN A 175 -16.27 -1.16 18.91
C GLN A 175 -16.46 0.36 18.79
N GLU A 176 -17.05 0.84 17.68
CA GLU A 176 -17.21 2.27 17.30
C GLU A 176 -17.50 3.24 18.46
N GLN A 177 -18.49 2.99 19.31
CA GLN A 177 -18.84 3.91 20.42
C GLN A 177 -17.74 4.10 21.47
N ASN A 178 -16.80 3.15 21.56
CA ASN A 178 -15.65 3.19 22.46
C ASN A 178 -14.35 3.58 21.75
N LEU A 179 -14.42 3.89 20.45
CA LEU A 179 -13.33 4.42 19.63
C LEU A 179 -13.55 5.92 19.46
N MET A 180 -12.78 6.72 20.19
CA MET A 180 -12.91 8.18 20.18
C MET A 180 -11.80 8.80 19.34
N LEU A 181 -12.17 9.67 18.41
CA LEU A 181 -11.22 10.45 17.65
C LEU A 181 -10.48 11.45 18.56
N PHE A 182 -9.21 11.68 18.25
CA PHE A 182 -8.45 12.72 18.91
C PHE A 182 -9.02 14.10 18.58
N SER A 183 -9.22 14.93 19.61
CA SER A 183 -9.52 16.34 19.41
C SER A 183 -8.24 17.12 19.10
N GLU A 184 -8.38 18.25 18.39
CA GLU A 184 -7.27 19.17 18.13
C GLU A 184 -6.60 19.67 19.42
N SER A 185 -7.38 19.88 20.49
CA SER A 185 -6.85 20.28 21.80
C SER A 185 -6.07 19.16 22.47
N ALA A 186 -6.52 17.90 22.36
CA ALA A 186 -5.79 16.74 22.85
C ALA A 186 -4.48 16.52 22.07
N TYR A 187 -4.50 16.70 20.74
CA TYR A 187 -3.31 16.63 19.90
C TYR A 187 -2.28 17.68 20.30
N ARG A 188 -2.70 18.95 20.45
CA ARG A 188 -1.82 20.04 20.93
C ARG A 188 -1.25 19.76 22.32
N SER A 189 -2.06 19.22 23.24
CA SER A 189 -1.62 18.82 24.58
C SER A 189 -0.54 17.75 24.52
N MET A 190 -0.70 16.73 23.66
CA MET A 190 0.30 15.69 23.44
C MET A 190 1.60 16.26 22.84
N THR A 191 1.49 17.07 21.79
CA THR A 191 2.63 17.74 21.14
C THR A 191 3.42 18.57 22.15
N ASN A 192 2.75 19.35 23.00
CA ASN A 192 3.40 20.12 24.06
C ASN A 192 4.11 19.23 25.08
N ARG A 193 3.52 18.08 25.42
CA ARG A 193 4.12 17.11 26.36
C ARG A 193 5.39 16.47 25.81
N TYR A 194 5.43 16.19 24.50
CA TYR A 194 6.57 15.57 23.82
C TYR A 194 7.54 16.59 23.19
N ALA A 195 7.32 17.90 23.34
CA ALA A 195 8.09 18.96 22.69
C ALA A 195 9.61 18.89 22.94
N ARG A 196 10.04 18.37 24.11
CA ARG A 196 11.46 18.20 24.47
C ARG A 196 12.09 16.90 23.93
N HIS A 197 11.33 16.05 23.24
CA HIS A 197 11.77 14.75 22.76
C HIS A 197 11.75 14.70 21.23
N ALA A 198 12.90 15.02 20.61
CA ALA A 198 13.03 15.11 19.15
C ALA A 198 12.56 13.83 18.41
N SER A 199 12.87 12.64 18.92
CA SER A 199 12.44 11.37 18.31
C SER A 199 10.92 11.18 18.32
N ALA A 200 10.27 11.56 19.42
CA ALA A 200 8.82 11.50 19.58
C ALA A 200 8.14 12.55 18.71
N MET A 201 8.68 13.77 18.67
CA MET A 201 8.13 14.84 17.86
C MET A 201 8.20 14.52 16.36
N GLN A 202 9.33 13.99 15.89
CA GLN A 202 9.46 13.49 14.51
C GLN A 202 8.44 12.41 14.15
N PHE A 203 7.93 11.67 15.14
CA PHE A 203 6.88 10.69 14.92
C PHE A 203 5.51 11.37 14.88
N ILE A 204 5.18 12.19 15.87
CA ILE A 204 3.87 12.85 16.04
C ILE A 204 3.55 13.78 14.86
N VAL A 205 4.52 14.55 14.35
CA VAL A 205 4.28 15.48 13.22
C VAL A 205 3.82 14.82 11.92
N ASN A 206 4.00 13.49 11.77
CA ASN A 206 3.54 12.78 10.57
C ASN A 206 2.04 12.47 10.60
N TYR A 207 1.35 12.75 11.72
CA TYR A 207 -0.05 12.45 11.93
C TYR A 207 -0.83 13.72 12.23
N VAL A 208 -2.08 13.79 11.75
CA VAL A 208 -3.06 14.80 12.18
C VAL A 208 -3.96 14.22 13.28
N ALA A 209 -4.76 15.06 13.94
CA ALA A 209 -5.66 14.61 15.00
C ALA A 209 -6.63 13.50 14.53
N GLU A 210 -7.12 13.58 13.29
CA GLU A 210 -8.01 12.60 12.67
C GLU A 210 -7.36 11.22 12.41
N ASP A 211 -6.02 11.16 12.36
CA ASP A 211 -5.28 9.90 12.18
C ASP A 211 -5.14 9.13 13.51
N ILE A 212 -5.47 9.76 14.64
CA ILE A 212 -5.25 9.21 15.98
C ILE A 212 -6.59 8.85 16.63
N VAL A 213 -6.70 7.62 17.11
CA VAL A 213 -7.91 7.10 17.75
C VAL A 213 -7.57 6.60 19.16
N VAL A 214 -8.41 6.94 20.14
CA VAL A 214 -8.37 6.38 21.48
C VAL A 214 -9.34 5.22 21.56
N ALA A 215 -8.82 4.02 21.78
CA ALA A 215 -9.62 2.84 22.05
C ALA A 215 -9.81 2.65 23.55
N ARG A 216 -11.05 2.79 24.02
CA ARG A 216 -11.44 2.52 25.42
C ARG A 216 -11.94 1.08 25.55
N VAL A 217 -11.13 0.22 26.12
CA VAL A 217 -11.45 -1.19 26.31
C VAL A 217 -12.02 -1.38 27.72
N LYS A 218 -13.22 -1.98 27.79
CA LYS A 218 -13.91 -2.25 29.06
C LYS A 218 -13.09 -3.19 29.95
N SER A 219 -13.25 -3.06 31.26
CA SER A 219 -12.44 -3.80 32.25
C SER A 219 -12.85 -5.26 32.43
N ASP A 220 -14.15 -5.58 32.38
CA ASP A 220 -14.63 -6.97 32.49
C ASP A 220 -14.38 -7.72 31.19
N SER A 221 -13.91 -8.97 31.22
CA SER A 221 -13.76 -9.81 30.01
C SER A 221 -15.10 -10.03 29.29
N SER A 222 -15.09 -10.08 27.95
CA SER A 222 -16.29 -10.43 27.16
C SER A 222 -16.62 -11.93 27.23
N LEU A 223 -15.63 -12.75 27.60
CA LEU A 223 -15.74 -14.19 27.72
C LEU A 223 -15.66 -14.63 29.18
N LEU A 224 -16.52 -15.57 29.55
CA LEU A 224 -16.36 -16.35 30.77
C LEU A 224 -15.09 -17.19 30.68
N TRP A 225 -14.36 -17.26 31.79
CA TRP A 225 -13.15 -18.06 31.90
C TRP A 225 -13.51 -19.51 32.24
N SER A 226 -13.66 -20.32 31.20
CA SER A 226 -14.11 -21.71 31.26
C SER A 226 -12.94 -22.70 31.17
N ILE A 227 -11.95 -22.56 32.05
CA ILE A 227 -10.82 -23.50 32.10
C ILE A 227 -11.24 -24.82 32.76
N SER A 228 -10.74 -25.96 32.26
CA SER A 228 -11.00 -27.25 32.90
C SER A 228 -10.31 -27.33 34.27
N PRO A 229 -10.84 -28.08 35.25
CA PRO A 229 -10.17 -28.26 36.54
C PRO A 229 -8.74 -28.79 36.42
N ALA A 230 -8.51 -29.81 35.58
CA ALA A 230 -7.18 -30.38 35.35
C ALA A 230 -6.21 -29.35 34.73
N SER A 231 -6.72 -28.54 33.80
CA SER A 231 -5.99 -27.44 33.17
C SER A 231 -5.58 -26.37 34.19
N ARG A 232 -6.49 -26.00 35.10
CA ARG A 232 -6.24 -25.05 36.17
C ARG A 232 -5.17 -25.56 37.13
N ASP A 233 -5.24 -26.82 37.53
CA ASP A 233 -4.26 -27.43 38.43
C ASP A 233 -2.89 -27.55 37.79
N ALA A 234 -2.82 -27.91 36.50
CA ALA A 234 -1.58 -27.91 35.74
C ALA A 234 -0.96 -26.51 35.63
N MET A 235 -1.78 -25.48 35.36
CA MET A 235 -1.33 -24.08 35.34
C MET A 235 -0.75 -23.66 36.70
N ILE A 236 -1.41 -24.02 37.81
CA ILE A 236 -0.92 -23.73 39.16
C ILE A 236 0.42 -24.43 39.43
N GLN A 237 0.54 -25.72 39.09
CA GLN A 237 1.77 -26.50 39.24
C GLN A 237 2.93 -25.89 38.46
N GLU A 238 2.67 -25.46 37.23
CA GLU A 238 3.68 -24.87 36.37
C GLU A 238 4.12 -23.48 36.84
N LEU A 239 3.18 -22.65 37.30
CA LEU A 239 3.51 -21.36 37.91
C LEU A 239 4.38 -21.51 39.17
N HIS A 240 4.17 -22.58 39.95
CA HIS A 240 5.00 -22.90 41.11
C HIS A 240 6.39 -23.42 40.73
N ASN A 241 6.49 -24.31 39.74
CA ASN A 241 7.74 -24.97 39.36
C ASN A 241 8.65 -24.10 38.46
N SER A 242 8.06 -23.18 37.69
CA SER A 242 8.81 -22.33 36.77
C SER A 242 9.63 -21.27 37.50
N SER A 243 10.86 -21.00 37.01
CA SER A 243 11.68 -19.90 37.53
C SER A 243 11.17 -18.54 37.08
N HIS A 244 10.53 -18.47 35.92
CA HIS A 244 10.01 -17.26 35.31
C HIS A 244 8.74 -17.56 34.52
N ILE A 245 7.91 -16.54 34.32
CA ILE A 245 6.70 -16.62 33.50
C ILE A 245 6.74 -15.59 32.39
N TYR A 246 6.14 -15.90 31.25
CA TYR A 246 5.95 -14.96 30.16
C TYR A 246 4.50 -14.53 30.13
N ILE A 247 4.24 -13.23 30.06
CA ILE A 247 2.88 -12.71 29.91
C ILE A 247 2.84 -11.93 28.60
N THR A 248 1.91 -12.31 27.74
CA THR A 248 1.76 -11.76 26.39
C THR A 248 0.47 -10.96 26.32
N LEU A 249 0.60 -9.70 25.92
CA LEU A 249 -0.53 -8.87 25.52
C LEU A 249 -0.57 -8.78 24.00
N ARG A 250 -1.65 -9.25 23.40
CA ARG A 250 -1.90 -9.19 21.96
C ARG A 250 -2.98 -8.16 21.67
N TRP A 251 -2.82 -7.36 20.63
CA TRP A 251 -3.86 -6.47 20.12
C TRP A 251 -4.11 -6.75 18.63
N ALA A 252 -5.36 -6.61 18.22
CA ALA A 252 -5.73 -6.65 16.80
C ALA A 252 -6.57 -5.44 16.43
N LEU A 253 -6.28 -4.88 15.25
CA LEU A 253 -6.95 -3.72 14.68
C LEU A 253 -7.71 -4.19 13.45
N LEU A 254 -9.04 -4.09 13.48
CA LEU A 254 -9.90 -4.36 12.33
C LEU A 254 -10.15 -3.07 11.57
N ARG A 255 -10.02 -3.09 10.24
CA ARG A 255 -10.15 -1.93 9.37
C ARG A 255 -11.06 -2.20 8.18
N ASN A 256 -11.41 -1.16 7.46
CA ASN A 256 -12.29 -1.28 6.30
C ASN A 256 -11.58 -1.95 5.11
N ALA A 257 -12.12 -3.08 4.64
CA ALA A 257 -11.59 -3.86 3.53
C ALA A 257 -11.53 -3.09 2.19
N SER A 258 -12.34 -2.03 2.02
CA SER A 258 -12.27 -1.19 0.83
C SER A 258 -11.05 -0.26 0.79
N LEU A 259 -10.48 0.06 1.96
CA LEU A 259 -9.36 1.00 2.09
C LEU A 259 -8.00 0.29 2.21
N VAL A 260 -7.98 -0.92 2.75
CA VAL A 260 -6.74 -1.69 3.00
C VAL A 260 -6.77 -3.09 2.42
N MET A 261 -5.60 -3.53 1.95
CA MET A 261 -5.37 -4.92 1.54
C MET A 261 -5.44 -5.89 2.72
N ASN A 262 -4.90 -5.51 3.89
CA ASN A 262 -4.96 -6.30 5.11
C ASN A 262 -6.02 -5.72 6.05
N VAL A 263 -7.17 -6.40 6.12
CA VAL A 263 -8.34 -5.97 6.91
C VAL A 263 -8.04 -6.02 8.40
N GLU A 264 -7.33 -7.04 8.85
CA GLU A 264 -6.91 -7.22 10.24
C GLU A 264 -5.40 -7.10 10.36
N THR A 265 -4.94 -6.39 11.39
CA THR A 265 -3.52 -6.33 11.72
C THR A 265 -3.28 -6.56 13.19
N VAL A 266 -2.28 -7.40 13.48
CA VAL A 266 -2.03 -7.92 14.81
C VAL A 266 -0.67 -7.44 15.31
N GLY A 267 -0.59 -7.14 16.60
CA GLY A 267 0.67 -6.95 17.30
C GLY A 267 0.66 -7.65 18.65
N GLU A 268 1.85 -7.95 19.15
CA GLU A 268 2.02 -8.62 20.45
C GLU A 268 3.16 -7.99 21.25
N HIS A 269 3.03 -8.06 22.57
CA HIS A 269 4.04 -7.65 23.51
C HIS A 269 4.16 -8.67 24.63
N THR A 270 5.28 -9.39 24.64
CA THR A 270 5.60 -10.39 25.66
C THR A 270 6.63 -9.84 26.64
N VAL A 271 6.36 -9.99 27.93
CA VAL A 271 7.27 -9.60 29.01
C VAL A 271 7.59 -10.82 29.86
N LYS A 272 8.87 -10.97 30.21
CA LYS A 272 9.38 -12.00 31.12
C LYS A 272 9.34 -11.47 32.56
N TYR A 273 8.69 -12.20 33.46
CA TYR A 273 8.66 -11.89 34.89
C TYR A 273 9.38 -12.97 35.69
N GLU A 274 10.33 -12.54 36.53
CA GLU A 274 11.11 -13.41 37.41
C GLU A 274 10.71 -13.26 38.88
N ASP A 275 9.82 -12.31 39.18
CA ASP A 275 9.38 -12.04 40.54
C ASP A 275 8.55 -13.22 41.08
N LYS A 276 9.07 -13.86 42.13
CA LYS A 276 8.37 -14.93 42.83
C LYS A 276 7.08 -14.43 43.48
N LYS A 277 7.06 -13.19 43.99
CA LYS A 277 5.88 -12.58 44.60
C LYS A 277 4.73 -12.53 43.59
N LEU A 278 4.97 -12.03 42.39
CA LEU A 278 3.95 -11.93 41.35
C LEU A 278 3.33 -13.31 41.03
N LYS A 279 4.17 -14.35 40.88
CA LYS A 279 3.70 -15.71 40.61
C LYS A 279 2.85 -16.25 41.75
N ASP A 280 3.33 -16.12 42.99
CA ASP A 280 2.60 -16.57 44.18
C ASP A 280 1.25 -15.84 44.32
N GLU A 281 1.18 -14.54 44.01
CA GLU A 281 -0.08 -13.79 44.05
C GLU A 281 -1.07 -14.23 42.96
N ILE A 282 -0.60 -14.53 41.74
CA ILE A 282 -1.44 -15.09 40.67
C ILE A 282 -1.95 -16.47 41.09
N VAL A 283 -1.09 -17.32 41.66
CA VAL A 283 -1.49 -18.65 42.13
C VAL A 283 -2.52 -18.57 43.26
N GLN A 284 -2.33 -17.68 44.24
CA GLN A 284 -3.32 -17.45 45.30
C GLN A 284 -4.68 -17.00 44.74
N MET A 285 -4.66 -16.17 43.69
CA MET A 285 -5.88 -15.77 42.98
C MET A 285 -6.53 -16.96 42.25
N LEU A 286 -5.72 -17.80 41.59
CA LEU A 286 -6.17 -19.03 40.96
C LEU A 286 -6.67 -20.08 41.97
N GLN A 287 -6.22 -20.08 43.21
CA GLN A 287 -6.73 -20.96 44.28
C GLN A 287 -7.98 -20.38 44.97
N GLY A 288 -8.28 -19.10 44.76
CA GLY A 288 -9.38 -18.39 45.42
C GLY A 288 -9.06 -17.95 46.85
N THR A 289 -7.80 -18.03 47.29
CA THR A 289 -7.37 -17.56 48.63
C THR A 289 -7.15 -16.04 48.66
N ARG A 290 -6.95 -15.41 47.50
CA ARG A 290 -6.79 -13.96 47.34
C ARG A 290 -7.90 -13.35 46.49
N SER A 291 -8.50 -12.29 46.99
CA SER A 291 -9.50 -11.47 46.29
C SER A 291 -8.98 -10.10 45.84
N GLU A 292 -7.82 -9.69 46.34
CA GLU A 292 -7.15 -8.44 45.98
C GLU A 292 -6.50 -8.53 44.59
N PRO A 293 -6.53 -7.43 43.82
CA PRO A 293 -5.93 -7.41 42.49
C PRO A 293 -4.40 -7.59 42.55
N VAL A 294 -3.85 -8.11 41.46
CA VAL A 294 -2.41 -8.27 41.23
C VAL A 294 -1.96 -7.28 40.19
N ILE A 295 -0.89 -6.54 40.47
CA ILE A 295 -0.39 -5.49 39.58
C ILE A 295 0.76 -6.05 38.74
N ILE A 296 0.58 -6.05 37.42
CA ILE A 296 1.58 -6.44 36.45
C ILE A 296 2.20 -5.18 35.87
N GLU A 297 3.47 -4.95 36.19
CA GLU A 297 4.22 -3.78 35.76
C GLU A 297 4.66 -3.85 34.29
N SER A 298 4.65 -2.70 33.61
CA SER A 298 5.21 -2.54 32.26
C SER A 298 4.62 -3.42 31.13
N LEU A 299 3.36 -3.85 31.23
CA LEU A 299 2.74 -4.73 30.21
C LEU A 299 1.93 -3.99 29.14
N LEU A 300 1.14 -2.96 29.48
CA LEU A 300 0.24 -2.31 28.51
C LEU A 300 0.98 -1.22 27.71
N PRO A 301 1.20 -1.36 26.39
CA PRO A 301 1.70 -0.26 25.57
C PRO A 301 0.61 0.79 25.35
N LYS A 302 0.81 2.00 25.87
CA LYS A 302 -0.17 3.10 25.75
C LYS A 302 -0.35 3.57 24.29
N TYR A 303 0.71 3.48 23.49
CA TYR A 303 0.74 3.98 22.12
C TYR A 303 1.14 2.90 21.12
N ILE A 304 0.26 2.61 20.17
CA ILE A 304 0.48 1.65 19.08
C ILE A 304 0.31 2.31 17.71
N ARG A 305 0.85 1.67 16.68
CA ARG A 305 0.80 2.12 15.29
C ARG A 305 0.04 1.10 14.43
N GLY A 306 -1.04 1.56 13.81
CA GLY A 306 -1.78 0.84 12.78
C GLY A 306 -1.16 1.10 11.41
N SER A 307 -0.25 0.23 10.96
CA SER A 307 0.41 0.37 9.65
C SER A 307 -0.42 -0.27 8.53
N ALA A 308 -0.19 0.05 7.26
CA ALA A 308 -0.86 -0.66 6.15
C ALA A 308 -0.42 -2.13 5.98
N LYS A 309 0.65 -2.55 6.67
CA LYS A 309 1.18 -3.92 6.66
C LYS A 309 0.38 -4.81 7.61
N ALA A 310 0.47 -6.13 7.43
CA ALA A 310 -0.22 -7.11 8.28
C ALA A 310 0.11 -7.01 9.79
N GLU A 311 1.27 -6.44 10.14
CA GLU A 311 1.69 -6.27 11.53
C GLU A 311 1.38 -4.85 12.08
N SER A 312 0.85 -4.81 13.29
CA SER A 312 0.78 -3.61 14.13
C SER A 312 1.96 -3.58 15.10
N LYS A 313 2.57 -2.40 15.28
CA LYS A 313 3.77 -2.24 16.12
C LYS A 313 3.55 -1.18 17.18
N ILE A 314 4.27 -1.31 18.28
CA ILE A 314 4.30 -0.28 19.32
C ILE A 314 4.95 0.99 18.74
N ALA A 315 4.45 2.16 19.15
CA ALA A 315 5.04 3.45 18.80
C ALA A 315 6.36 3.69 19.56
N HIS A 316 7.40 2.91 19.26
CA HIS A 316 8.69 2.90 19.96
C HIS A 316 9.37 4.28 20.02
N ARG A 317 9.11 5.17 19.06
CA ARG A 317 9.62 6.55 19.04
C ARG A 317 9.07 7.43 20.18
N LEU A 318 7.93 7.04 20.76
CA LEU A 318 7.33 7.67 21.95
C LEU A 318 7.88 7.11 23.27
N LYS A 319 8.81 6.14 23.23
CA LYS A 319 9.47 5.63 24.42
C LYS A 319 10.41 6.71 24.97
N VAL A 320 10.01 7.32 26.08
CA VAL A 320 10.83 8.30 26.81
C VAL A 320 11.37 7.62 28.06
N GLY A 321 12.63 7.21 28.01
CA GLY A 321 13.35 6.61 29.14
C GLY A 321 14.78 6.29 28.75
N LYS A 322 15.75 6.71 29.55
CA LYS A 322 17.15 6.33 29.36
C LYS A 322 17.32 4.86 29.79
N SER A 323 17.87 4.03 28.91
CA SER A 323 18.57 2.82 29.34
C SER A 323 19.72 3.27 30.26
N PRO A 324 19.94 2.66 31.44
CA PRO A 324 21.02 3.08 32.31
C PRO A 324 22.35 3.00 31.55
N SER A 325 23.02 4.14 31.41
CA SER A 325 24.30 4.28 30.73
C SER A 325 25.31 3.29 31.32
N ARG A 326 26.06 2.58 30.46
CA ARG A 326 27.09 1.59 30.83
C ARG A 326 28.11 2.10 31.86
N HIS A 327 28.27 3.42 32.00
CA HIS A 327 29.16 4.07 32.97
C HIS A 327 28.65 4.00 34.43
N SER A 328 27.33 3.96 34.65
CA SER A 328 26.72 3.92 35.99
C SER A 328 26.80 2.54 36.66
N ARG A 329 27.19 1.50 35.90
CA ARG A 329 27.34 0.13 36.41
C ARG A 329 28.62 -0.09 37.21
N ARG A 330 29.60 0.82 37.11
CA ARG A 330 30.96 0.60 37.65
C ARG A 330 31.20 1.27 39.00
N LEU A 331 30.37 2.21 39.44
CA LEU A 331 30.69 3.04 40.61
C LEU A 331 29.82 2.80 41.85
N GLY A 332 28.76 1.99 41.80
CA GLY A 332 28.00 1.66 43.02
C GLY A 332 27.36 2.86 43.73
N ILE A 333 27.28 4.03 43.08
CA ILE A 333 26.64 5.23 43.61
C ILE A 333 25.24 5.29 42.99
N ILE A 334 24.27 4.58 43.58
CA ILE A 334 22.85 4.77 43.26
C ILE A 334 22.27 5.73 44.28
N TRP A 335 22.65 7.00 44.22
CA TRP A 335 21.86 8.10 44.77
C TRP A 335 22.15 9.35 43.93
N GLU A 336 21.69 9.35 42.68
CA GLU A 336 21.55 10.60 41.92
C GLU A 336 20.11 11.09 42.05
N CYS A 337 20.00 12.15 42.86
CA CYS A 337 18.89 13.05 43.13
C CYS A 337 17.58 12.77 42.37
N TYR A 338 16.62 12.33 43.16
CA TYR A 338 15.17 12.38 42.98
C TYR A 338 14.73 13.76 42.43
N HIS A 339 14.61 13.89 41.11
CA HIS A 339 13.70 14.88 40.51
C HIS A 339 12.37 14.18 40.25
N VAL A 340 11.61 13.95 41.32
CA VAL A 340 10.22 13.53 41.24
C VAL A 340 9.35 14.72 40.91
N GLY A 341 8.59 14.58 39.84
CA GLY A 341 7.51 15.51 39.53
C GLY A 341 7.01 15.47 38.09
N THR A 342 7.84 15.20 37.09
CA THR A 342 7.48 15.60 35.70
C THR A 342 7.56 14.53 34.61
N GLN A 343 8.16 13.35 34.83
CA GLN A 343 8.34 12.34 33.75
C GLN A 343 7.47 11.07 33.83
N GLN A 344 6.71 10.83 34.90
CA GLN A 344 5.87 9.62 35.03
C GLN A 344 4.71 9.55 34.01
N ASN A 345 4.26 10.71 33.51
CA ASN A 345 3.21 10.81 32.50
C ASN A 345 3.66 10.37 31.09
N LEU A 346 4.96 10.17 30.86
CA LEU A 346 5.56 9.81 29.57
C LEU A 346 5.93 8.32 29.46
N ALA A 347 5.61 7.52 30.47
CA ALA A 347 5.82 6.07 30.44
C ALA A 347 5.02 5.44 29.28
N LEU A 348 5.73 4.77 28.37
CA LEU A 348 5.14 4.08 27.22
C LEU A 348 4.32 2.86 27.67
N PHE A 349 4.80 2.16 28.69
CA PHE A 349 4.14 1.00 29.25
C PHE A 349 3.42 1.38 30.55
N ARG A 350 2.22 0.85 30.75
CA ARG A 350 1.38 1.08 31.91
C ARG A 350 1.20 -0.23 32.70
N PRO A 351 1.12 -0.16 34.03
CA PRO A 351 0.77 -1.30 34.85
C PRO A 351 -0.70 -1.68 34.65
N LEU A 352 -0.97 -2.98 34.67
CA LEU A 352 -2.32 -3.54 34.64
C LEU A 352 -2.64 -4.19 35.97
N SER A 353 -3.82 -3.93 36.53
CA SER A 353 -4.36 -4.76 37.61
C SER A 353 -5.11 -5.94 37.00
N LEU A 354 -4.89 -7.14 37.54
CA LEU A 354 -5.64 -8.34 37.21
C LEU A 354 -6.44 -8.75 38.43
N ARG A 355 -7.69 -9.15 38.21
CA ARG A 355 -8.56 -9.70 39.24
C ARG A 355 -9.45 -10.79 38.68
N LEU A 356 -9.55 -11.91 39.38
CA LEU A 356 -10.50 -12.97 39.06
C LEU A 356 -11.81 -12.70 39.82
N ARG A 357 -12.92 -12.55 39.09
CA ARG A 357 -14.27 -12.45 39.65
C ARG A 357 -15.01 -13.77 39.51
N GLN A 358 -15.93 -14.02 40.43
CA GLN A 358 -16.79 -15.19 40.45
C GLN A 358 -18.24 -14.72 40.66
N ALA A 359 -19.20 -15.34 40.00
CA ALA A 359 -20.61 -15.04 40.26
C ALA A 359 -21.04 -15.60 41.63
N ASN A 360 -21.71 -14.79 42.45
CA ASN A 360 -22.39 -15.29 43.64
C ASN A 360 -23.67 -16.03 43.22
N VAL A 361 -23.61 -17.35 43.16
CA VAL A 361 -24.81 -18.18 42.97
C VAL A 361 -25.45 -18.43 44.33
N SER A 362 -26.24 -17.47 44.81
CA SER A 362 -27.10 -17.66 45.96
C SER A 362 -28.36 -18.43 45.53
N GLY A 363 -28.29 -19.76 45.55
CA GLY A 363 -29.45 -20.65 45.43
C GLY A 363 -29.42 -21.57 44.21
N ALA A 364 -28.72 -22.71 44.31
CA ALA A 364 -29.02 -23.90 43.51
C ALA A 364 -29.15 -25.07 44.48
N GLY A 365 -30.39 -25.51 44.69
CA GLY A 365 -30.73 -26.62 45.57
C GLY A 365 -30.06 -27.92 45.12
N LEU A 366 -29.63 -28.69 46.13
CA LEU A 366 -29.52 -30.16 46.16
C LEU A 366 -29.63 -30.87 44.80
N GLY A 367 -28.49 -30.99 44.11
CA GLY A 367 -28.28 -31.89 42.98
C GLY A 367 -26.79 -32.15 42.83
N GLY A 368 -26.35 -33.38 43.11
CA GLY A 368 -24.94 -33.79 43.30
C GLY A 368 -24.07 -33.81 42.04
N GLY A 369 -23.87 -32.66 41.40
CA GLY A 369 -22.78 -32.43 40.45
C GLY A 369 -22.01 -31.18 40.88
N GLN A 370 -20.68 -31.23 40.90
CA GLN A 370 -19.84 -30.04 41.10
C GLN A 370 -20.09 -29.04 39.96
N ALA A 371 -21.06 -28.15 40.11
CA ALA A 371 -21.30 -27.06 39.18
C ALA A 371 -20.14 -26.07 39.30
N LEU A 372 -19.33 -25.97 38.24
CA LEU A 372 -18.28 -24.94 38.13
C LEU A 372 -18.93 -23.55 38.23
N VAL A 373 -18.57 -22.79 39.26
CA VAL A 373 -19.01 -21.39 39.42
C VAL A 373 -18.44 -20.58 38.25
N PRO A 374 -19.24 -19.80 37.51
CA PRO A 374 -18.74 -19.02 36.40
C PRO A 374 -17.79 -17.92 36.90
N GLN A 375 -16.60 -17.88 36.31
CA GLN A 375 -15.53 -16.93 36.64
C GLN A 375 -15.16 -16.10 35.41
N TRP A 376 -14.65 -14.88 35.61
CA TRP A 376 -14.09 -14.07 34.54
C TRP A 376 -12.99 -13.15 35.06
N TRP A 377 -12.04 -12.82 34.19
CA TRP A 377 -10.98 -11.89 34.50
C TRP A 377 -11.43 -10.45 34.30
N VAL A 378 -11.03 -9.59 35.23
CA VAL A 378 -11.17 -8.14 35.15
C VAL A 378 -9.76 -7.56 35.06
N VAL A 379 -9.54 -6.71 34.07
CA VAL A 379 -8.25 -6.08 33.80
C VAL A 379 -8.43 -4.56 33.74
N GLU A 380 -7.67 -3.82 34.53
CA GLU A 380 -7.75 -2.35 34.58
C GLU A 380 -6.38 -1.71 34.39
N GLU A 381 -6.34 -0.55 33.76
CA GLU A 381 -5.14 0.28 33.64
C GLU A 381 -4.93 1.10 34.91
N CYS A 382 -3.74 0.99 35.51
CA CYS A 382 -3.40 1.73 36.73
C CYS A 382 -2.45 2.92 36.42
N PRO A 383 -2.58 4.05 37.14
CA PRO A 383 -1.73 5.22 36.91
C PRO A 383 -0.29 4.97 37.35
N VAL A 384 0.68 5.48 36.57
CA VAL A 384 2.11 5.35 36.86
C VAL A 384 2.52 6.38 37.91
N GLY A 385 3.09 5.92 39.03
CA GLY A 385 3.70 6.77 40.05
C GLY A 385 2.76 7.35 41.10
N GLN A 386 1.47 7.01 41.06
CA GLN A 386 0.49 7.44 42.07
C GLN A 386 -0.19 6.21 42.71
N PRO A 387 0.34 5.69 43.84
CA PRO A 387 -0.13 4.44 44.46
C PRO A 387 -1.54 4.50 45.08
N ARG A 388 -2.28 5.60 44.93
CA ARG A 388 -3.62 5.83 45.51
C ARG A 388 -4.71 6.20 44.49
N GLY A 389 -4.40 6.27 43.20
CA GLY A 389 -5.42 6.51 42.17
C GLY A 389 -6.19 5.22 41.87
N PRO A 390 -7.53 5.27 41.66
CA PRO A 390 -8.28 4.10 41.23
C PRO A 390 -7.82 3.68 39.83
N CYS A 391 -7.64 2.37 39.61
CA CYS A 391 -7.43 1.85 38.26
C CYS A 391 -8.72 2.03 37.44
N GLN A 392 -8.57 2.21 36.12
CA GLN A 392 -9.67 2.54 35.22
C GLN A 392 -9.72 1.56 34.04
N SER A 393 -10.75 1.66 33.21
CA SER A 393 -10.80 0.95 31.93
C SER A 393 -9.56 1.22 31.10
N ILE A 394 -9.09 0.20 30.38
CA ILE A 394 -7.90 0.29 29.53
C ILE A 394 -8.13 1.33 28.44
N GLU A 395 -7.20 2.26 28.26
CA GLU A 395 -7.23 3.19 27.15
C GLU A 395 -5.95 3.08 26.31
N MET A 396 -6.08 2.72 25.03
CA MET A 396 -4.97 2.65 24.09
C MET A 396 -5.08 3.74 23.04
N VAL A 397 -3.95 4.34 22.66
CA VAL A 397 -3.89 5.35 21.60
C VAL A 397 -3.29 4.73 20.36
N VAL A 398 -4.04 4.76 19.26
CA VAL A 398 -3.67 4.17 17.97
C VAL A 398 -3.35 5.27 16.97
N PHE A 399 -2.11 5.27 16.47
CA PHE A 399 -1.68 6.12 15.35
C PHE A 399 -1.87 5.36 14.04
N ASN A 400 -2.78 5.83 13.20
CA ASN A 400 -3.09 5.16 11.94
C ASN A 400 -2.29 5.76 10.78
N ASP A 401 -1.55 4.92 10.08
CA ASP A 401 -0.87 5.34 8.86
C ASP A 401 -1.91 5.58 7.76
N LYS A 402 -1.75 6.68 7.03
CA LYS A 402 -2.56 6.95 5.84
C LYS A 402 -2.30 5.87 4.79
N VAL A 403 -3.37 5.48 4.10
CA VAL A 403 -3.32 4.44 3.07
C VAL A 403 -3.68 5.04 1.73
N SER A 404 -3.01 4.56 0.68
CA SER A 404 -3.40 4.85 -0.68
C SER A 404 -4.54 3.90 -1.07
N PRO A 405 -5.58 4.38 -1.78
CA PRO A 405 -6.63 3.53 -2.32
C PRO A 405 -6.04 2.33 -3.08
N SER A 406 -6.68 1.16 -2.97
CA SER A 406 -6.25 -0.08 -3.61
C SER A 406 -6.10 0.03 -5.14
N SER A 407 -6.85 0.93 -5.79
CA SER A 407 -6.71 1.27 -7.22
C SER A 407 -5.36 1.88 -7.60
N LEU A 408 -4.68 2.56 -6.66
CA LEU A 408 -3.37 3.16 -6.86
C LEU A 408 -2.22 2.24 -6.38
N GLY A 409 -2.54 1.07 -5.84
CA GLY A 409 -1.55 0.09 -5.34
C GLY A 409 -0.61 -0.44 -6.44
N PHE A 410 -1.09 -0.51 -7.69
CA PHE A 410 -0.27 -0.90 -8.86
C PHE A 410 0.88 0.09 -9.13
N LEU A 411 0.73 1.34 -8.71
CA LEU A 411 1.76 2.38 -8.85
C LEU A 411 2.79 2.35 -7.72
N ALA A 412 2.73 1.39 -6.78
CA ALA A 412 3.68 1.33 -5.68
C ALA A 412 5.08 0.91 -6.19
N GLY A 413 6.00 1.88 -6.21
CA GLY A 413 7.46 1.67 -6.31
C GLY A 413 7.98 1.37 -7.72
N TYR A 414 7.89 0.11 -8.16
CA TYR A 414 8.57 -0.39 -9.36
C TYR A 414 7.78 -0.17 -10.66
N GLY A 415 6.44 -0.19 -10.60
CA GLY A 415 5.58 0.01 -11.78
C GLY A 415 5.73 1.41 -12.40
N ILE A 416 5.89 2.44 -11.57
CA ILE A 416 6.10 3.83 -12.03
C ILE A 416 7.41 3.97 -12.79
N VAL A 417 8.49 3.35 -12.29
CA VAL A 417 9.81 3.43 -12.93
C VAL A 417 9.77 2.74 -14.30
N GLY A 418 9.09 1.59 -14.40
CA GLY A 418 8.88 0.90 -15.67
C GLY A 418 8.07 1.75 -16.67
N LEU A 419 6.97 2.36 -16.23
CA LEU A 419 6.15 3.24 -17.06
C LEU A 419 6.96 4.46 -17.54
N TYR A 420 7.71 5.11 -16.65
CA TYR A 420 8.61 6.21 -17.00
C TYR A 420 9.64 5.80 -18.04
N MET A 421 10.35 4.68 -17.81
CA MET A 421 11.36 4.19 -18.76
C MET A 421 10.74 3.86 -20.11
N SER A 422 9.53 3.29 -20.15
CA SER A 422 8.84 3.01 -21.42
C SER A 422 8.55 4.29 -22.21
N VAL A 423 7.99 5.32 -21.57
CA VAL A 423 7.66 6.59 -22.20
C VAL A 423 8.92 7.30 -22.71
N VAL A 424 9.97 7.36 -21.89
CA VAL A 424 11.24 7.99 -22.26
C VAL A 424 11.91 7.27 -23.43
N LEU A 425 11.91 5.93 -23.45
CA LEU A 425 12.49 5.16 -24.55
C LEU A 425 11.70 5.33 -25.86
N VAL A 426 10.36 5.35 -25.79
CA VAL A 426 9.51 5.59 -26.97
C VAL A 426 9.77 6.98 -27.54
N ILE A 427 9.75 8.02 -26.70
CA ILE A 427 10.03 9.40 -27.13
C ILE A 427 11.47 9.51 -27.66
N GLY A 428 12.44 8.89 -26.99
CA GLY A 428 13.83 8.86 -27.44
C GLY A 428 14.00 8.21 -28.81
N LYS A 429 13.23 7.15 -29.10
CA LYS A 429 13.18 6.51 -30.43
C LYS A 429 12.64 7.49 -31.48
N PHE A 430 11.52 8.15 -31.22
CA PHE A 430 10.94 9.15 -32.14
C PHE A 430 11.92 10.30 -32.43
N VAL A 431 12.55 10.86 -31.39
CA VAL A 431 13.56 11.91 -31.54
C VAL A 431 14.74 11.42 -32.38
N ARG A 432 15.19 10.18 -32.17
CA ARG A 432 16.28 9.58 -32.94
C ARG A 432 15.92 9.36 -34.42
N GLU A 433 14.68 8.94 -34.72
CA GLU A 433 14.21 8.78 -36.09
C GLU A 433 14.21 10.11 -36.85
N PHE A 434 13.83 11.21 -36.20
CA PHE A 434 13.88 12.54 -36.81
C PHE A 434 15.29 12.95 -37.28
N PHE A 435 16.35 12.65 -36.50
CA PHE A 435 17.73 13.00 -36.89
C PHE A 435 18.34 12.02 -37.89
N ASN A 436 18.01 10.73 -37.79
CA ASN A 436 18.60 9.69 -38.65
C ASN A 436 17.98 9.64 -40.05
N GLY A 437 16.76 10.17 -40.24
CA GLY A 437 16.05 10.16 -41.52
C GLY A 437 16.52 11.19 -42.55
N ILE A 438 17.15 12.29 -42.10
CA ILE A 438 17.41 13.48 -42.92
C ILE A 438 18.26 13.17 -44.16
N SER A 439 19.27 12.30 -44.04
CA SER A 439 20.17 12.02 -45.17
C SER A 439 19.50 11.26 -46.32
N ARG A 440 18.48 10.45 -46.02
CA ARG A 440 17.76 9.66 -47.02
C ARG A 440 16.74 10.50 -47.78
N SER A 441 16.21 11.55 -47.15
CA SER A 441 15.19 12.41 -47.77
C SER A 441 15.76 13.57 -48.59
N ILE A 442 17.08 13.84 -48.55
CA ILE A 442 17.73 14.93 -49.31
C ILE A 442 17.31 14.95 -50.78
N MET A 443 17.23 13.79 -51.42
CA MET A 443 16.89 13.64 -52.84
C MET A 443 15.49 14.19 -53.19
N PHE A 444 14.59 14.27 -52.21
CA PHE A 444 13.20 14.71 -52.38
C PHE A 444 12.91 16.04 -51.68
N GLU A 445 13.68 16.40 -50.66
CA GLU A 445 13.51 17.64 -49.89
C GLU A 445 14.33 18.81 -50.44
N ASP A 446 15.47 18.57 -51.09
CA ASP A 446 16.36 19.64 -51.58
C ASP A 446 16.24 19.89 -53.09
N LEU A 447 15.05 20.33 -53.53
CA LEU A 447 14.78 20.67 -54.94
C LEU A 447 14.69 22.19 -55.13
N PRO A 448 15.43 22.80 -56.08
CA PRO A 448 15.53 24.26 -56.18
C PRO A 448 14.27 24.93 -56.79
N CYS A 449 13.70 24.36 -57.87
CA CYS A 449 12.46 24.86 -58.47
C CYS A 449 11.46 23.72 -58.69
N VAL A 450 10.38 23.69 -57.90
CA VAL A 450 9.41 22.59 -57.91
C VAL A 450 8.17 22.85 -58.78
N ASP A 451 8.08 24.00 -59.45
CA ASP A 451 6.87 24.47 -60.14
C ASP A 451 6.32 23.49 -61.18
N ARG A 452 7.20 22.81 -61.91
CA ARG A 452 6.81 21.83 -62.93
C ARG A 452 6.24 20.55 -62.32
N VAL A 453 6.76 20.15 -61.16
CA VAL A 453 6.30 18.96 -60.41
C VAL A 453 4.97 19.26 -59.74
N LEU A 454 4.85 20.45 -59.14
CA LEU A 454 3.59 20.93 -58.56
C LEU A 454 2.50 21.05 -59.63
N LYS A 455 2.84 21.59 -60.80
CA LYS A 455 1.92 21.67 -61.93
C LYS A 455 1.47 20.27 -62.36
N LEU A 456 2.37 19.30 -62.49
CA LEU A 456 2.01 17.92 -62.83
C LEU A 456 1.03 17.31 -61.81
N CYS A 457 1.22 17.55 -60.51
CA CYS A 457 0.29 17.10 -59.48
C CYS A 457 -1.07 17.80 -59.58
N THR A 458 -1.06 19.11 -59.86
CA THR A 458 -2.29 19.90 -60.05
C THR A 458 -3.05 19.45 -61.30
N ASP A 459 -2.34 19.17 -62.39
CA ASP A 459 -2.91 18.66 -63.64
C ASP A 459 -3.59 17.30 -63.40
N ILE A 460 -3.05 16.42 -62.55
CA ILE A 460 -3.71 15.16 -62.13
C ILE A 460 -5.03 15.45 -61.41
N PHE A 461 -5.07 16.42 -60.49
CA PHE A 461 -6.31 16.79 -59.80
C PHE A 461 -7.36 17.38 -60.76
N VAL A 462 -6.94 18.23 -61.69
CA VAL A 462 -7.84 18.80 -62.70
C VAL A 462 -8.41 17.70 -63.61
N VAL A 463 -7.57 16.78 -64.08
CA VAL A 463 -8.01 15.68 -64.96
C VAL A 463 -8.98 14.72 -64.25
N ARG A 464 -8.81 14.55 -62.94
CA ARG A 464 -9.74 13.80 -62.08
C ARG A 464 -11.10 14.50 -61.99
N GLU A 465 -11.12 15.82 -61.79
CA GLU A 465 -12.36 16.61 -61.77
C GLU A 465 -13.07 16.61 -63.13
N THR A 466 -12.32 16.55 -64.25
CA THR A 466 -12.91 16.47 -65.59
C THR A 466 -13.35 15.07 -65.99
N GLY A 467 -13.00 14.03 -65.22
CA GLY A 467 -13.35 12.64 -65.50
C GLY A 467 -12.58 11.99 -66.66
N GLU A 468 -11.45 12.56 -67.08
CA GLU A 468 -10.59 12.01 -68.15
C GLU A 468 -9.65 10.93 -67.58
N MET A 469 -10.24 9.78 -67.25
CA MET A 469 -9.61 8.68 -66.51
C MET A 469 -8.33 8.10 -67.16
N GLU A 470 -8.26 8.03 -68.49
CA GLU A 470 -7.07 7.55 -69.20
C GLU A 470 -5.89 8.53 -69.05
N LEU A 471 -6.19 9.83 -69.09
CA LEU A 471 -5.18 10.86 -68.91
C LEU A 471 -4.71 10.93 -67.45
N GLU A 472 -5.59 10.65 -66.47
CA GLU A 472 -5.21 10.52 -65.05
C GLU A 472 -4.12 9.45 -64.89
N GLU A 473 -4.34 8.26 -65.47
CA GLU A 473 -3.38 7.15 -65.38
C GLU A 473 -2.05 7.48 -66.08
N GLN A 474 -2.09 8.11 -67.25
CA GLN A 474 -0.89 8.54 -67.97
C GLN A 474 -0.08 9.58 -67.19
N LEU A 475 -0.73 10.58 -66.60
CA LEU A 475 -0.08 11.61 -65.79
C LEU A 475 0.47 11.04 -64.47
N PHE A 476 -0.25 10.11 -63.84
CA PHE A 476 0.23 9.39 -62.67
C PHE A 476 1.47 8.54 -62.99
N ALA A 477 1.46 7.78 -64.09
CA ALA A 477 2.61 6.99 -64.53
C ALA A 477 3.84 7.87 -64.76
N LYS A 478 3.64 9.06 -65.34
CA LYS A 478 4.69 10.08 -65.52
C LYS A 478 5.21 10.62 -64.19
N LEU A 479 4.35 10.86 -63.20
CA LEU A 479 4.74 11.29 -61.86
C LEU A 479 5.58 10.21 -61.16
N ILE A 480 5.16 8.95 -61.22
CA ILE A 480 5.92 7.83 -60.63
C ILE A 480 7.27 7.65 -61.34
N PHE A 481 7.32 7.74 -62.67
CA PHE A 481 8.58 7.68 -63.40
C PHE A 481 9.56 8.78 -62.95
N LEU A 482 9.07 10.00 -62.73
CA LEU A 482 9.86 11.12 -62.23
C LEU A 482 10.45 10.80 -60.85
N TYR A 483 9.66 10.25 -59.92
CA TYR A 483 10.12 9.88 -58.57
C TYR A 483 11.02 8.64 -58.52
N ARG A 484 10.99 7.79 -59.56
CA ARG A 484 11.90 6.64 -59.69
C ARG A 484 13.28 7.02 -60.23
N SER A 485 13.43 8.16 -60.90
CA SER A 485 14.69 8.60 -61.53
C SER A 485 15.17 9.94 -60.96
N PRO A 486 16.15 9.95 -60.04
CA PRO A 486 16.65 11.20 -59.45
C PRO A 486 17.31 12.12 -60.48
N GLU A 487 17.94 11.55 -61.50
CA GLU A 487 18.51 12.32 -62.61
C GLU A 487 17.44 13.12 -63.36
N THR A 488 16.29 12.48 -63.62
CA THR A 488 15.15 13.14 -64.26
C THR A 488 14.54 14.20 -63.35
N MET A 489 14.45 13.94 -62.04
CA MET A 489 13.98 14.88 -61.04
C MET A 489 14.86 16.14 -60.98
N ILE A 490 16.18 16.00 -60.98
CA ILE A 490 17.13 17.12 -61.02
C ILE A 490 16.96 17.92 -62.31
N LYS A 491 16.84 17.24 -63.46
CA LYS A 491 16.65 17.91 -64.76
C LYS A 491 15.33 18.69 -64.81
N MET A 492 14.27 18.14 -64.21
CA MET A 492 12.94 18.75 -64.19
C MET A 492 12.84 19.94 -63.23
N THR A 493 13.63 19.94 -62.15
CA THR A 493 13.59 20.95 -61.07
C THR A 493 14.66 22.04 -61.19
N ARG A 494 15.46 22.03 -62.26
CA ARG A 494 16.47 23.05 -62.52
C ARG A 494 15.85 24.44 -62.66
N GLU A 495 16.51 25.45 -62.10
CA GLU A 495 16.12 26.84 -62.31
C GLU A 495 16.18 27.21 -63.79
N LYS A 496 15.16 27.92 -64.25
CA LYS A 496 15.09 28.42 -65.62
C LYS A 496 16.04 29.63 -65.71
N LYS A 497 17.17 29.48 -66.42
CA LYS A 497 17.99 30.63 -66.79
C LYS A 497 17.15 31.59 -67.62
N THR A 498 16.95 32.79 -67.09
CA THR A 498 16.47 33.93 -67.86
C THR A 498 17.72 34.55 -68.47
N ASP A 499 17.99 34.24 -69.73
CA ASP A 499 18.92 35.02 -70.56
C ASP A 499 18.20 36.27 -71.08
#